data_AF-A0A439S9R7-F1
#
_entry.id   AF-A0A439S9R7-F1
#
_cell.length_a   1.000
_cell.length_b   1.000
_cell.length_c   1.000
_cell.angle_alpha   90.00
_cell.angle_beta   90.00
_cell.angle_gamma   90.00
#
_symmetry.space_group_name_H-M   'P 1'
#
loop_
_entity.id
_entity.type
_entity.pdbx_description
1 polymer ?
#
loop_
_entity_poly.entity_id
_entity_poly.type
_entity_poly.pdbx_seq_one_letter_code
_entity_poly.pdbx_strand_id
1 'polypeptide(L)' 'IQTVNVVDIEELPKETQTKVNEVIAKRGEDGLQKLRSSIDATPQVKSALEAKGLTSAQVIAASMDTNGALTLITKKAS' A
#
# COMPACT_ATOMS: atom_id res chain seq x y z
N ILE A 1 13.71 5.35 3.44
CA ILE A 1 12.88 4.19 3.83
C ILE A 1 13.85 3.15 4.39
N GLN A 2 13.63 2.70 5.62
CA GLN A 2 14.46 1.64 6.21
C GLN A 2 13.87 0.25 5.96
N THR A 3 12.55 0.13 6.06
CA THR A 3 11.84 -1.15 5.92
C THR A 3 10.58 -0.95 5.10
N VAL A 4 10.26 -1.93 4.24
CA VAL A 4 9.00 -1.98 3.49
C VAL A 4 8.22 -3.20 3.95
N ASN A 5 7.05 -2.96 4.53
CA ASN A 5 6.11 -3.99 4.95
C ASN A 5 4.97 -4.05 3.93
N VAL A 6 4.64 -5.25 3.48
CA VAL A 6 3.51 -5.49 2.58
C VAL A 6 2.51 -6.36 3.31
N VAL A 7 1.30 -5.85 3.49
CA VAL A 7 0.21 -6.51 4.21
C VAL A 7 -1.02 -6.52 3.32
N ASP A 8 -1.69 -7.66 3.21
CA ASP A 8 -2.94 -7.70 2.48
C ASP A 8 -4.09 -7.14 3.32
N ILE A 9 -5.01 -6.41 2.69
CA ILE A 9 -6.19 -5.86 3.36
C ILE A 9 -7.05 -6.97 3.99
N GLU A 10 -7.07 -8.17 3.41
CA GLU A 10 -7.79 -9.31 3.96
C GLU A 10 -7.18 -9.84 5.27
N GLU A 11 -5.88 -9.61 5.49
CA GLU A 11 -5.19 -9.95 6.75
C GLU A 11 -5.45 -8.93 7.86
N LEU A 12 -5.96 -7.73 7.51
CA LEU A 12 -6.27 -6.69 8.47
C LEU A 12 -7.63 -6.96 9.13
N PRO A 13 -7.81 -6.60 10.41
CA PRO A 13 -9.12 -6.69 11.05
C PRO A 13 -10.14 -5.80 10.31
N LYS A 14 -11.41 -6.23 10.27
CA LYS A 14 -12.48 -5.55 9.51
C LYS A 14 -12.57 -4.05 9.80
N GLU A 15 -12.34 -3.64 11.05
CA GLU A 15 -12.35 -2.22 11.42
C GLU A 15 -11.26 -1.40 10.70
N THR A 16 -10.07 -1.97 10.56
CA THR A 16 -8.97 -1.36 9.79
C THR A 16 -9.27 -1.39 8.30
N GLN A 17 -9.86 -2.47 7.77
CA GLN A 17 -10.27 -2.52 6.36
C GLN A 17 -11.25 -1.39 6.02
N THR A 18 -12.24 -1.14 6.87
CA THR A 18 -13.19 -0.04 6.70
C THR A 18 -12.47 1.30 6.69
N LYS A 19 -11.59 1.55 7.68
CA LYS A 19 -10.78 2.79 7.72
C LYS A 19 -9.92 2.97 6.48
N VAL A 20 -9.29 1.90 5.98
CA VAL A 20 -8.47 1.95 4.76
C VAL A 20 -9.34 2.33 3.56
N ASN A 21 -10.50 1.69 3.39
CA ASN A 21 -11.44 2.03 2.32
C ASN A 21 -11.95 3.47 2.42
N GLU A 22 -12.24 3.96 3.63
CA GLU A 22 -12.60 5.36 3.85
C GLU A 22 -11.46 6.32 3.51
N VAL A 23 -10.21 5.99 3.85
CA VAL A 23 -9.04 6.80 3.48
C VAL A 23 -8.86 6.83 1.97
N ILE A 24 -9.10 5.72 1.28
CA ILE A 24 -9.07 5.65 -0.19
C ILE A 24 -10.17 6.52 -0.77
N ALA A 25 -11.40 6.40 -0.26
CA ALA A 25 -12.52 7.22 -0.69
C ALA A 25 -12.27 8.71 -0.45
N LYS A 26 -11.62 9.07 0.66
CA LYS A 26 -11.24 10.46 0.98
C LYS A 26 -10.05 10.98 0.17
N ARG A 27 -9.03 10.15 -0.09
CA ARG A 27 -7.89 10.52 -0.97
C ARG A 27 -8.31 10.65 -2.42
N GLY A 28 -9.32 9.88 -2.83
CA GLY A 28 -9.73 9.73 -4.22
C GLY A 28 -8.69 9.00 -5.07
N GLU A 29 -9.04 8.81 -6.34
CA GLU A 29 -8.20 8.10 -7.30
C GLU A 29 -6.89 8.84 -7.63
N ASP A 30 -6.88 10.17 -7.66
CA ASP A 30 -5.68 10.96 -7.95
C ASP A 30 -4.59 10.78 -6.88
N GLY A 31 -4.98 10.82 -5.61
CA GLY A 31 -4.08 10.57 -4.49
C GLY A 31 -3.54 9.14 -4.50
N LEU A 32 -4.38 8.17 -4.89
CA LEU A 32 -3.97 6.78 -5.05
C LEU A 32 -3.01 6.58 -6.23
N GLN A 33 -3.26 7.27 -7.35
CA GLN A 33 -2.39 7.21 -8.52
C GLN A 33 -1.01 7.80 -8.23
N LYS A 34 -0.93 8.93 -7.50
CA LYS A 34 0.35 9.48 -7.05
C LYS A 34 1.11 8.53 -6.14
N LEU A 35 0.40 7.83 -5.25
CA LEU A 35 1.01 6.82 -4.40
C LEU A 35 1.63 5.69 -5.23
N ARG A 36 0.88 5.13 -6.18
CA ARG A 36 1.36 4.06 -7.07
C ARG A 36 2.54 4.51 -7.91
N SER A 37 2.49 5.73 -8.45
CA SER A 37 3.59 6.32 -9.20
C SER A 37 4.85 6.47 -8.34
N SER A 38 4.71 6.88 -7.07
CA SER A 38 5.83 6.98 -6.13
C SER A 38 6.44 5.60 -5.82
N ILE A 39 5.61 4.57 -5.75
CA ILE A 39 6.04 3.18 -5.55
C ILE A 39 6.83 2.67 -6.77
N ASP A 40 6.32 2.90 -7.98
CA ASP A 40 7.03 2.52 -9.21
C ASP A 40 8.32 3.31 -9.40
N ALA A 41 8.37 4.57 -8.95
CA ALA A 41 9.58 5.38 -8.94
C ALA A 41 10.61 4.91 -7.89
N THR A 42 10.19 4.10 -6.91
CA THR A 42 11.06 3.64 -5.82
C THR A 42 11.36 2.14 -5.96
N PRO A 43 12.51 1.75 -6.55
CA PRO A 43 12.80 0.35 -6.87
C PRO A 43 12.79 -0.57 -5.64
N GLN A 44 13.23 -0.09 -4.47
CA GLN A 44 13.19 -0.86 -3.23
C GLN A 44 11.76 -1.30 -2.85
N VAL A 45 10.79 -0.42 -3.06
CA VAL A 45 9.38 -0.67 -2.73
C VAL A 45 8.76 -1.62 -3.74
N LYS A 46 9.10 -1.42 -5.02
CA LYS A 46 8.70 -2.30 -6.11
C LYS A 46 9.20 -3.74 -5.89
N SER A 47 10.48 -3.93 -5.58
CA SER A 47 11.04 -5.25 -5.29
C SER A 47 10.39 -5.92 -4.08
N ALA A 48 10.01 -5.16 -3.05
CA ALA A 48 9.30 -5.71 -1.89
C ALA A 48 7.90 -6.23 -2.25
N LEU A 49 7.18 -5.54 -3.14
CA LEU A 49 5.90 -6.00 -3.67
C LEU A 49 6.10 -7.24 -4.57
N GLU A 50 7.07 -7.20 -5.48
CA GLU A 50 7.37 -8.30 -6.40
C GLU A 50 7.79 -9.57 -5.65
N ALA A 51 8.53 -9.43 -4.54
CA ALA A 51 8.88 -10.55 -3.66
C ALA A 51 7.66 -11.24 -3.04
N LYS A 52 6.53 -10.53 -2.93
CA LYS A 52 5.23 -11.07 -2.50
C LYS A 52 4.35 -11.52 -3.68
N GLY A 53 4.83 -11.38 -4.92
CA GLY A 53 4.06 -11.63 -6.14
C GLY A 53 2.99 -10.56 -6.40
N LEU A 54 3.24 -9.33 -5.92
CA LEU A 54 2.31 -8.19 -6.00
C LEU A 54 2.93 -7.05 -6.82
N THR A 55 2.07 -6.14 -7.26
CA THR A 55 2.45 -4.94 -8.03
C THR A 55 1.85 -3.68 -7.40
N SER A 56 2.38 -2.50 -7.77
CA SER A 56 1.84 -1.21 -7.35
C SER A 56 0.34 -1.04 -7.66
N ALA A 57 -0.16 -1.70 -8.71
CA ALA A 57 -1.58 -1.70 -9.06
C ALA A 57 -2.47 -2.31 -7.96
N GLN A 58 -1.97 -3.31 -7.23
CA GLN A 58 -2.66 -3.94 -6.11
C GLN A 58 -2.54 -3.14 -4.82
N VAL A 59 -1.65 -2.15 -4.76
CA VAL A 59 -1.55 -1.26 -3.61
C VAL A 59 -2.76 -0.31 -3.62
N ILE A 60 -3.48 -0.33 -2.52
CA ILE A 60 -4.66 0.50 -2.29
C ILE A 60 -4.41 1.55 -1.22
N ALA A 61 -3.48 1.31 -0.30
CA ALA A 61 -3.05 2.33 0.64
C ALA A 61 -1.58 2.14 1.02
N ALA A 62 -0.98 3.21 1.48
CA ALA A 62 0.33 3.20 2.08
C ALA A 62 0.36 4.17 3.24
N SER A 63 1.08 3.78 4.28
CA SER A 63 1.36 4.59 5.44
C SER A 63 2.84 4.46 5.76
N MET A 64 3.51 5.58 5.99
CA MET A 64 4.87 5.59 6.47
C MET A 64 4.84 5.96 7.95
N ASP A 65 5.42 5.10 8.78
CA ASP A 65 5.56 5.34 10.20
C ASP A 65 6.69 6.35 10.49
N THR A 66 6.66 7.00 11.66
CA THR A 66 7.69 7.95 12.09
C THR A 66 9.08 7.32 12.23
N ASN A 67 9.14 5.99 12.39
CA ASN A 67 10.39 5.23 12.37
C ASN A 67 10.97 5.00 10.95
N GLY A 68 10.30 5.48 9.90
CA GLY A 68 10.75 5.31 8.52
C GLY A 68 10.43 3.94 7.92
N ALA A 69 9.52 3.18 8.55
CA ALA A 69 8.94 1.96 8.02
C ALA A 69 7.74 2.29 7.13
N LEU A 70 7.78 1.86 5.87
CA LEU A 70 6.68 2.02 4.92
C LEU A 70 5.82 0.77 4.93
N THR A 71 4.58 0.89 5.37
CA THR A 71 3.58 -0.17 5.28
C THR A 71 2.68 0.06 4.08
N LEU A 72 2.70 -0.90 3.17
CA LEU A 72 1.84 -0.97 1.99
C LEU A 72 0.69 -1.92 2.28
N ILE A 73 -0.53 -1.44 2.03
CA ILE A 73 -1.74 -2.23 2.09
C ILE A 73 -2.11 -2.60 0.66
N THR A 74 -2.11 -3.89 0.37
CA THR A 74 -2.51 -4.43 -0.93
C THR A 74 -3.89 -5.03 -0.87
N LYS A 75 -4.55 -5.11 -2.02
CA LYS A 75 -5.77 -5.88 -2.21
C LYS A 75 -5.54 -6.79 -3.40
N LYS A 76 -5.43 -8.09 -3.15
CA LYS A 76 -5.39 -9.06 -4.23
C LYS A 76 -6.71 -8.98 -5.02
N ALA A 77 -6.61 -8.91 -6.35
CA ALA A 77 -7.79 -9.13 -7.18
C ALA A 77 -8.13 -10.62 -7.02
N SER A 78 -9.18 -10.90 -6.24
CA SER A 78 -9.73 -12.24 -6.04
C SER A 78 -10.21 -12.85 -7.35
#